data_AF-A0AA90SU89-F1
#
_entry.id   AF-A0AA90SU89-F1
#
_cell.length_a   1.000
_cell.length_b   1.000
_cell.length_c   1.000
_cell.angle_alpha   90.00
_cell.angle_beta   90.00
_cell.angle_gamma   90.00
#
_symmetry.space_group_name_H-M   'P 1'
#
loop_
_entity.id
_entity.type
_entity.pdbx_description
1 polymer ?
#
loop_
_entity_poly.entity_id
_entity_poly.type
_entity_poly.pdbx_seq_one_letter_code
_entity_poly.pdbx_strand_id
1 'polypeptide(L)'
;MIPFPSIKQFRDVIRNVHNKAHFVGLDAAGEPVYDNRRPVPALRFRGSVKLHGSNAAVVFGPNGIGFQSRERVLTLEDDNFGFHAHMSGHMDELRRIAVLIAAQAQVSPSPDTQIVLYGEWCGGTIQNKVALTGLPTMFVIFAVWIDGNWYDVDTLDCLISEAARIRSIADFPQYDMVIDFAQPALAQGMLGDITRAVELRCPAGLALGREGVGEGVVWRCLDEPGSDYWFKVKGQKHSASRVTKLAAVSVEKIAKTSDFVAMAVSEARLSQGLHNLIHEQRKPFDMSGMADFIRWVVGDVMKEEADTIAANGFDPRKLGEPIAAVARRWYCAQLADAPRS
;
A
#
# COMPACT_ATOMS: atom_id res chain seq x y z
N MET A 1 -14.14 -12.05 -3.40
CA MET A 1 -13.23 -11.03 -2.87
C MET A 1 -13.13 -9.92 -3.89
N ILE A 2 -13.16 -8.66 -3.45
CA ILE A 2 -12.95 -7.49 -4.32
C ILE A 2 -11.62 -6.88 -3.87
N PRO A 3 -10.49 -7.18 -4.51
CA PRO A 3 -9.18 -6.78 -4.01
C PRO A 3 -8.95 -5.28 -4.15
N PHE A 4 -8.36 -4.66 -3.12
CA PHE A 4 -7.85 -3.29 -3.24
C PHE A 4 -6.72 -3.23 -4.29
N PRO A 5 -6.59 -2.18 -5.11
CA PRO A 5 -5.48 -2.07 -6.04
C PRO A 5 -4.15 -1.84 -5.31
N SER A 6 -3.04 -2.21 -5.96
CA SER A 6 -1.72 -1.87 -5.43
C SER A 6 -1.47 -0.37 -5.53
N ILE A 7 -1.09 0.27 -4.43
CA ILE A 7 -0.61 1.67 -4.45
C ILE A 7 0.81 1.70 -5.03
N LYS A 8 1.02 2.56 -6.04
CA LYS A 8 2.24 2.64 -6.84
C LYS A 8 3.32 3.49 -6.16
N GLN A 9 4.49 3.61 -6.78
CA GLN A 9 5.52 4.58 -6.40
C GLN A 9 5.31 5.90 -7.17
N PHE A 10 5.84 7.01 -6.66
CA PHE A 10 5.66 8.32 -7.30
C PHE A 10 6.12 8.34 -8.77
N ARG A 11 7.22 7.63 -9.08
CA ARG A 11 7.72 7.45 -10.46
C ARG A 11 6.71 6.82 -11.42
N ASP A 12 5.90 5.88 -10.94
CA ASP A 12 4.91 5.20 -11.78
C ASP A 12 3.80 6.18 -12.14
N VAL A 13 3.45 7.07 -11.22
CA VAL A 13 2.47 8.14 -11.45
C VAL A 13 3.01 9.17 -12.43
N ILE A 14 4.30 9.58 -12.32
CA ILE A 14 4.95 10.42 -13.34
C ILE A 14 4.81 9.79 -14.73
N ARG A 15 5.17 8.50 -14.86
CA ARG A 15 5.05 7.77 -16.12
C ARG A 15 3.61 7.72 -16.62
N ASN A 16 2.63 7.44 -15.77
CA ASN A 16 1.23 7.35 -16.19
C ASN A 16 0.70 8.70 -16.68
N VAL A 17 1.02 9.80 -15.96
CA VAL A 17 0.61 11.16 -16.36
C VAL A 17 1.24 11.56 -17.69
N HIS A 18 2.55 11.32 -17.87
CA HIS A 18 3.25 11.59 -19.13
C HIS A 18 2.67 10.77 -20.29
N ASN A 19 2.51 9.46 -20.10
CA ASN A 19 1.96 8.58 -21.13
C ASN A 19 0.55 9.05 -21.53
N LYS A 20 -0.31 9.41 -20.58
CA LYS A 20 -1.64 9.92 -20.87
C LYS A 20 -1.60 11.25 -21.60
N ALA A 21 -0.76 12.19 -21.17
CA ALA A 21 -0.65 13.52 -21.77
C ALA A 21 -0.13 13.47 -23.21
N HIS A 22 0.81 12.57 -23.49
CA HIS A 22 1.46 12.45 -24.79
C HIS A 22 0.73 11.52 -25.75
N PHE A 23 -0.18 10.65 -25.29
CA PHE A 23 -0.91 9.73 -26.17
C PHE A 23 -1.78 10.50 -27.18
N VAL A 24 -1.62 10.19 -28.48
CA VAL A 24 -2.37 10.84 -29.57
C VAL A 24 -3.27 9.89 -30.35
N GLY A 25 -3.22 8.58 -30.07
CA GLY A 25 -4.03 7.57 -30.73
C GLY A 25 -3.24 6.31 -31.06
N LEU A 26 -3.85 5.43 -31.84
CA LEU A 26 -3.19 4.24 -32.40
C LEU A 26 -2.82 4.50 -33.87
N ASP A 27 -1.71 3.93 -34.32
CA ASP A 27 -1.37 3.92 -35.74
C ASP A 27 -2.18 2.87 -36.53
N ALA A 28 -1.88 2.72 -37.82
CA ALA A 28 -2.56 1.75 -38.69
C ALA A 28 -2.33 0.29 -38.29
N ALA A 29 -1.30 -0.01 -37.49
CA ALA A 29 -1.03 -1.34 -36.94
C ALA A 29 -1.67 -1.57 -35.57
N GLY A 30 -2.32 -0.54 -35.00
CA GLY A 30 -2.90 -0.60 -33.66
C GLY A 30 -1.90 -0.31 -32.55
N GLU A 31 -0.69 0.17 -32.88
CA GLU A 31 0.35 0.49 -31.90
C GLU A 31 0.16 1.91 -31.37
N PRO A 32 0.42 2.16 -30.06
CA PRO A 32 0.20 3.47 -29.47
C PRO A 32 1.22 4.50 -29.97
N VAL A 33 0.71 5.67 -30.36
CA VAL A 33 1.51 6.82 -30.82
C VAL A 33 1.54 7.90 -29.75
N TYR A 34 2.73 8.46 -29.51
CA TYR A 34 2.96 9.49 -28.50
C TYR A 34 3.62 10.75 -29.11
N ASP A 35 3.15 11.93 -28.70
CA ASP A 35 3.76 13.23 -28.99
C ASP A 35 4.27 13.89 -27.70
N ASN A 36 5.58 13.78 -27.46
CA ASN A 36 6.27 14.33 -26.29
C ASN A 36 6.36 15.86 -26.27
N ARG A 37 5.83 16.57 -27.28
CA ARG A 37 5.72 18.03 -27.30
C ARG A 37 4.43 18.52 -26.65
N ARG A 38 3.48 17.62 -26.40
CA ARG A 38 2.22 17.97 -25.73
C ARG A 38 2.51 18.39 -24.29
N PRO A 39 1.83 19.43 -23.78
CA PRO A 39 2.02 19.87 -22.41
C PRO A 39 1.55 18.77 -21.43
N VAL A 40 2.31 18.61 -20.35
CA VAL A 40 1.99 17.70 -19.25
C VAL A 40 1.27 18.51 -18.16
N PRO A 41 0.14 18.05 -17.61
CA PRO A 41 -0.63 18.84 -16.66
C PRO A 41 0.03 18.91 -15.29
N ALA A 42 -0.27 19.99 -14.55
CA ALA A 42 -0.15 19.99 -13.10
C ALA A 42 -1.43 19.37 -12.50
N LEU A 43 -1.29 18.51 -11.49
CA LEU A 43 -2.44 17.87 -10.84
C LEU A 43 -2.40 18.08 -9.33
N ARG A 44 -3.57 18.22 -8.71
CA ARG A 44 -3.78 18.35 -7.27
C ARG A 44 -3.81 16.96 -6.64
N PHE A 45 -3.11 16.82 -5.52
CA PHE A 45 -3.08 15.62 -4.71
C PHE A 45 -3.40 15.92 -3.27
N ARG A 46 -4.00 14.92 -2.63
CA ARG A 46 -4.17 14.84 -1.19
C ARG A 46 -3.39 13.68 -0.60
N GLY A 47 -2.48 14.00 0.30
CA GLY A 47 -1.71 13.07 1.10
C GLY A 47 -2.39 12.80 2.43
N SER A 48 -2.58 11.54 2.77
CA SER A 48 -2.99 11.10 4.11
C SER A 48 -1.91 10.23 4.73
N VAL A 49 -1.82 10.23 6.06
CA VAL A 49 -0.87 9.37 6.77
C VAL A 49 -1.08 7.90 6.37
N LYS A 50 0.00 7.25 5.98
CA LYS A 50 0.00 5.81 5.77
C LYS A 50 0.02 5.14 7.14
N LEU A 51 -1.11 4.54 7.52
CA LEU A 51 -1.21 3.74 8.72
C LEU A 51 -0.48 2.40 8.52
N HIS A 52 0.09 1.91 9.62
CA HIS A 52 0.75 0.61 9.65
C HIS A 52 -0.06 -0.33 10.55
N GLY A 53 -0.88 -1.17 9.91
CA GLY A 53 -1.67 -2.23 10.53
C GLY A 53 -1.69 -3.46 9.63
N SER A 54 -2.88 -4.01 9.40
CA SER A 54 -3.16 -4.99 8.35
C SER A 54 -4.35 -4.51 7.51
N ASN A 55 -4.27 -4.73 6.20
CA ASN A 55 -5.34 -4.33 5.29
C ASN A 55 -6.61 -5.15 5.57
N ALA A 56 -7.74 -4.47 5.63
CA ALA A 56 -9.03 -5.10 5.83
C ALA A 56 -10.10 -4.40 4.99
N ALA A 57 -11.18 -5.11 4.67
CA ALA A 57 -12.34 -4.52 4.05
C ALA A 57 -13.65 -5.15 4.53
N VAL A 58 -14.70 -4.31 4.57
CA VAL A 58 -16.09 -4.72 4.73
C VAL A 58 -16.75 -4.63 3.36
N VAL A 59 -17.37 -5.72 2.91
CA VAL A 59 -18.01 -5.86 1.60
C VAL A 59 -19.52 -6.01 1.82
N PHE A 60 -20.30 -5.09 1.29
CA PHE A 60 -21.75 -5.14 1.24
C PHE A 60 -22.17 -5.56 -0.18
N GLY A 61 -23.15 -6.45 -0.29
CA GLY A 61 -23.71 -6.83 -1.58
C GLY A 61 -24.89 -7.79 -1.45
N PRO A 62 -25.27 -8.48 -2.55
CA PRO A 62 -26.46 -9.34 -2.57
C PRO A 62 -26.45 -10.46 -1.52
N ASN A 63 -25.25 -10.95 -1.17
CA ASN A 63 -25.07 -12.04 -0.21
C ASN A 63 -24.94 -11.55 1.26
N GLY A 64 -25.21 -10.27 1.51
CA GLY A 64 -25.07 -9.66 2.83
C GLY A 64 -23.71 -8.99 3.04
N ILE A 65 -23.24 -8.99 4.29
CA ILE A 65 -21.98 -8.36 4.70
C ILE A 65 -20.90 -9.43 4.80
N GLY A 66 -19.81 -9.26 4.07
CA GLY A 66 -18.62 -10.08 4.14
C GLY A 66 -17.39 -9.28 4.60
N PHE A 67 -16.36 -10.00 5.04
CA PHE A 67 -15.11 -9.43 5.47
C PHE A 67 -13.95 -10.04 4.69
N GLN A 68 -12.94 -9.24 4.37
CA GLN A 68 -11.74 -9.70 3.67
C GLN A 68 -10.50 -8.98 4.19
N SER A 69 -9.36 -9.65 4.07
CA SER A 69 -8.03 -9.03 4.18
C SER A 69 -7.54 -8.64 2.78
N ARG A 70 -6.23 -8.38 2.66
CA ARG A 70 -5.57 -8.15 1.37
C ARG A 70 -5.69 -9.35 0.42
N GLU A 71 -5.51 -10.55 0.96
CA GLU A 71 -5.22 -11.77 0.19
C GLU A 71 -6.36 -12.81 0.23
N ARG A 72 -7.32 -12.66 1.14
CA ARG A 72 -8.38 -13.68 1.36
C ARG A 72 -9.68 -13.11 1.93
N VAL A 73 -10.78 -13.81 1.67
CA VAL A 73 -12.04 -13.66 2.42
C VAL A 73 -11.85 -14.25 3.81
N LEU A 74 -12.38 -13.59 4.83
CA LEU A 74 -12.21 -13.98 6.23
C LEU A 74 -13.40 -14.80 6.72
N THR A 75 -13.15 -15.68 7.69
CA THR A 75 -14.18 -16.32 8.52
C THR A 75 -13.84 -16.10 9.99
N LEU A 76 -14.66 -16.61 10.91
CA LEU A 76 -14.33 -16.57 12.34
C LEU A 76 -13.14 -17.48 12.68
N GLU A 77 -12.99 -18.58 11.95
CA GLU A 77 -11.88 -19.54 12.09
C GLU A 77 -10.59 -19.04 11.42
N ASP A 78 -10.70 -18.29 10.32
CA ASP A 78 -9.59 -17.61 9.65
C ASP A 78 -9.78 -16.09 9.65
N ASP A 79 -9.64 -15.52 10.84
CA ASP A 79 -9.78 -14.09 11.08
C ASP A 79 -8.55 -13.30 10.56
N ASN A 80 -8.58 -11.97 10.59
CA ASN A 80 -7.44 -11.09 10.44
C ASN A 80 -7.20 -10.27 11.72
N PHE A 81 -6.45 -10.82 12.67
CA PHE A 81 -6.15 -10.19 13.97
C PHE A 81 -7.39 -9.72 14.75
N GLY A 82 -8.47 -10.51 14.74
CA GLY A 82 -9.73 -10.20 15.41
C GLY A 82 -10.64 -9.23 14.65
N PHE A 83 -10.28 -8.80 13.43
CA PHE A 83 -11.10 -7.91 12.61
C PHE A 83 -12.48 -8.50 12.29
N HIS A 84 -12.55 -9.75 11.83
CA HIS A 84 -13.82 -10.36 11.42
C HIS A 84 -14.73 -10.52 12.64
N ALA A 85 -14.21 -11.10 13.72
CA ALA A 85 -14.93 -11.27 14.98
C ALA A 85 -15.43 -9.93 15.53
N HIS A 86 -14.59 -8.88 15.54
CA HIS A 86 -14.98 -7.55 16.01
C HIS A 86 -16.11 -6.98 15.15
N MET A 87 -15.95 -6.94 13.83
CA MET A 87 -16.94 -6.33 12.93
C MET A 87 -18.25 -7.11 12.86
N SER A 88 -18.21 -8.43 13.05
CA SER A 88 -19.42 -9.26 13.15
C SER A 88 -20.29 -8.90 14.36
N GLY A 89 -19.71 -8.30 15.41
CA GLY A 89 -20.45 -7.77 16.56
C GLY A 89 -21.18 -6.45 16.29
N HIS A 90 -20.96 -5.83 15.13
CA HIS A 90 -21.44 -4.48 14.81
C HIS A 90 -22.24 -4.40 13.49
N MET A 91 -22.91 -5.48 13.10
CA MET A 91 -23.59 -5.61 11.80
C MET A 91 -24.63 -4.52 11.54
N ASP A 92 -25.41 -4.12 12.55
CA ASP A 92 -26.43 -3.07 12.38
C ASP A 92 -25.81 -1.70 12.11
N GLU A 93 -24.69 -1.41 12.77
CA GLU A 93 -23.95 -0.17 12.55
C GLU A 93 -23.28 -0.16 11.17
N LEU A 94 -22.75 -1.31 10.72
CA LEU A 94 -22.23 -1.46 9.36
C LEU A 94 -23.33 -1.23 8.31
N ARG A 95 -24.55 -1.79 8.51
CA ARG A 95 -25.70 -1.52 7.64
C ARG A 95 -26.05 -0.03 7.60
N ARG A 96 -26.07 0.63 8.76
CA ARG A 96 -26.32 2.07 8.88
C ARG A 96 -25.31 2.87 8.05
N ILE A 97 -24.02 2.57 8.20
CA ILE A 97 -22.95 3.22 7.43
C ILE A 97 -23.15 3.01 5.93
N ALA A 98 -23.41 1.78 5.48
CA ALA A 98 -23.62 1.50 4.06
C ALA A 98 -24.79 2.27 3.44
N VAL A 99 -25.91 2.39 4.15
CA VAL A 99 -27.07 3.18 3.72
C VAL A 99 -26.73 4.66 3.60
N LEU A 100 -26.00 5.22 4.57
CA LEU A 100 -25.58 6.62 4.55
C LEU A 100 -24.59 6.91 3.41
N ILE A 101 -23.66 6.00 3.16
CA ILE A 101 -22.71 6.09 2.04
C ILE A 101 -23.47 6.11 0.72
N ALA A 102 -24.41 5.18 0.50
CA ALA A 102 -25.20 5.14 -0.74
C ALA A 102 -25.98 6.45 -0.95
N ALA A 103 -26.56 6.99 0.11
CA ALA A 103 -27.28 8.27 0.06
C ALA A 103 -26.36 9.46 -0.27
N GLN A 104 -25.21 9.58 0.40
CA GLN A 104 -24.24 10.67 0.16
C GLN A 104 -23.57 10.55 -1.22
N ALA A 105 -23.30 9.33 -1.67
CA ALA A 105 -22.79 9.04 -3.00
C ALA A 105 -23.83 9.23 -4.12
N GLN A 106 -25.08 9.56 -3.78
CA GLN A 106 -26.20 9.67 -4.72
C GLN A 106 -26.40 8.41 -5.57
N VAL A 107 -26.10 7.25 -4.98
CA VAL A 107 -26.30 5.95 -5.61
C VAL A 107 -27.67 5.43 -5.20
N SER A 108 -28.52 5.15 -6.17
CA SER A 108 -29.81 4.48 -5.92
C SER A 108 -29.55 3.07 -5.40
N PRO A 109 -29.87 2.77 -4.12
CA PRO A 109 -29.62 1.45 -3.57
C PRO A 109 -30.48 0.42 -4.28
N SER A 110 -29.83 -0.63 -4.79
CA SER A 110 -30.46 -1.83 -5.32
C SER A 110 -30.00 -3.05 -4.53
N PRO A 111 -30.71 -4.19 -4.60
CA PRO A 111 -30.24 -5.46 -4.01
C PRO A 111 -28.87 -5.90 -4.54
N ASP A 112 -28.47 -5.43 -5.73
CA ASP A 112 -27.22 -5.79 -6.38
C ASP A 112 -26.08 -4.80 -6.13
N THR A 113 -26.37 -3.65 -5.51
CA THR A 113 -25.37 -2.60 -5.24
C THR A 113 -24.28 -3.14 -4.34
N GLN A 114 -23.05 -3.13 -4.82
CA GLN A 114 -21.87 -3.54 -4.05
C GLN A 114 -21.15 -2.32 -3.50
N ILE A 115 -20.99 -2.27 -2.19
CA ILE A 115 -20.22 -1.24 -1.49
C ILE A 115 -19.05 -1.93 -0.82
N VAL A 116 -17.83 -1.43 -1.00
CA VAL A 116 -16.65 -1.93 -0.31
C VAL A 116 -15.99 -0.80 0.45
N LEU A 117 -15.84 -0.99 1.75
CA LEU A 117 -15.08 -0.10 2.63
C LEU A 117 -13.70 -0.70 2.82
N TYR A 118 -12.69 -0.12 2.20
CA TYR A 118 -11.30 -0.51 2.40
C TYR A 118 -10.70 0.33 3.51
N GLY A 119 -9.98 -0.33 4.41
CA GLY A 119 -9.33 0.35 5.52
C GLY A 119 -8.14 -0.42 6.07
N GLU A 120 -7.54 0.20 7.08
CA GLU A 120 -6.47 -0.39 7.87
C GLU A 120 -7.03 -0.83 9.21
N TRP A 121 -6.93 -2.12 9.52
CA TRP A 121 -7.12 -2.64 10.87
C TRP A 121 -5.81 -2.45 11.65
N CYS A 122 -5.82 -1.53 12.61
CA CYS A 122 -4.60 -1.09 13.31
C CYS A 122 -4.84 -0.94 14.82
N GLY A 123 -3.76 -0.74 15.58
CA GLY A 123 -3.77 -0.75 17.05
C GLY A 123 -3.36 -2.11 17.66
N GLY A 124 -3.54 -2.22 18.97
CA GLY A 124 -3.21 -3.39 19.77
C GLY A 124 -1.77 -3.89 19.58
N THR A 125 -1.64 -5.14 19.17
CA THR A 125 -0.34 -5.78 18.86
C THR A 125 -0.23 -6.19 17.40
N ILE A 126 -1.05 -5.59 16.51
CA ILE A 126 -1.09 -5.94 15.08
C ILE A 126 0.25 -5.62 14.41
N GLN A 127 0.83 -4.47 14.74
CA GLN A 127 2.16 -4.05 14.31
C GLN A 127 2.99 -3.54 15.49
N ASN A 128 4.31 -3.62 15.33
CA ASN A 128 5.27 -3.19 16.35
C ASN A 128 6.02 -1.92 15.92
N LYS A 129 6.64 -1.23 16.89
CA LYS A 129 7.54 -0.08 16.67
C LYS A 129 6.92 1.11 15.91
N VAL A 130 5.59 1.21 15.88
CA VAL A 130 4.85 2.33 15.30
C VAL A 130 4.03 3.04 16.37
N ALA A 131 3.70 4.32 16.10
CA ALA A 131 2.90 5.12 17.04
C ALA A 131 1.56 4.46 17.37
N LEU A 132 1.00 3.70 16.44
CA LEU A 132 -0.31 3.08 16.62
C LEU A 132 -0.31 1.91 17.59
N THR A 133 0.84 1.30 17.94
CA THR A 133 0.94 -0.02 18.63
C THR A 133 -0.03 -0.17 19.80
N GLY A 134 0.28 -0.04 21.08
CA GLY A 134 -0.71 -0.34 22.15
C GLY A 134 -2.00 0.51 22.27
N LEU A 135 -2.47 1.20 21.22
CA LEU A 135 -3.80 1.83 21.19
C LEU A 135 -4.92 0.77 21.09
N PRO A 136 -6.19 1.12 21.40
CA PRO A 136 -7.32 0.26 21.07
C PRO A 136 -7.31 -0.13 19.59
N THR A 137 -7.73 -1.35 19.25
CA THR A 137 -7.84 -1.73 17.85
C THR A 137 -8.96 -0.93 17.17
N MET A 138 -8.74 -0.52 15.93
CA MET A 138 -9.68 0.29 15.18
C MET A 138 -9.56 0.02 13.67
N PHE A 139 -10.67 0.23 12.96
CA PHE A 139 -10.72 0.14 11.51
C PHE A 139 -10.79 1.54 10.92
N VAL A 140 -9.71 1.97 10.27
CA VAL A 140 -9.65 3.28 9.63
C VAL A 140 -9.90 3.13 8.14
N ILE A 141 -11.07 3.59 7.68
CA ILE A 141 -11.48 3.55 6.27
C ILE A 141 -10.66 4.58 5.49
N PHE A 142 -9.99 4.14 4.43
CA PHE A 142 -9.19 5.00 3.56
C PHE A 142 -9.66 5.04 2.10
N ALA A 143 -10.57 4.15 1.69
CA ALA A 143 -11.17 4.19 0.37
C ALA A 143 -12.54 3.52 0.36
N VAL A 144 -13.45 4.07 -0.45
CA VAL A 144 -14.78 3.50 -0.69
C VAL A 144 -14.92 3.20 -2.17
N TRP A 145 -15.46 2.02 -2.48
CA TRP A 145 -15.75 1.59 -3.83
C TRP A 145 -17.22 1.21 -3.93
N ILE A 146 -17.91 1.70 -4.96
CA ILE A 146 -19.32 1.37 -5.21
C ILE A 146 -19.48 1.06 -6.70
N ASP A 147 -19.92 -0.16 -7.01
CA ASP A 147 -20.25 -0.63 -8.36
C ASP A 147 -19.22 -0.24 -9.44
N GLY A 148 -17.93 -0.41 -9.15
CA GLY A 148 -16.84 -0.11 -10.08
C GLY A 148 -16.16 1.24 -9.87
N ASN A 149 -16.75 2.13 -9.08
CA ASN A 149 -16.32 3.53 -8.95
C ASN A 149 -15.69 3.81 -7.59
N TRP A 150 -14.62 4.61 -7.58
CA TRP A 150 -13.96 5.07 -6.36
C TRP A 150 -14.58 6.37 -5.86
N TYR A 151 -14.87 6.43 -4.57
CA TYR A 151 -15.39 7.61 -3.89
C TYR A 151 -14.35 8.18 -2.94
N ASP A 152 -14.30 9.51 -2.87
CA ASP A 152 -13.44 10.21 -1.94
C ASP A 152 -14.00 10.09 -0.52
N VAL A 153 -13.23 9.49 0.39
CA VAL A 153 -13.57 9.40 1.80
C VAL A 153 -13.73 10.76 2.48
N ASP A 154 -13.12 11.82 1.93
CA ASP A 154 -13.24 13.17 2.48
C ASP A 154 -14.59 13.81 2.16
N THR A 155 -15.37 13.25 1.23
CA THR A 155 -16.73 13.72 0.92
C THR A 155 -17.80 12.89 1.65
N LEU A 156 -17.40 11.98 2.54
CA LEU A 156 -18.27 11.03 3.22
C LEU A 156 -18.19 11.19 4.74
N ASP A 157 -19.09 11.99 5.29
CA ASP A 157 -19.13 12.36 6.71
C ASP A 157 -19.61 11.20 7.61
N CYS A 158 -20.12 10.11 7.01
CA CYS A 158 -20.74 8.98 7.71
C CYS A 158 -19.77 7.84 8.06
N LEU A 159 -18.47 8.00 7.78
CA LEU A 159 -17.44 6.95 7.95
C LEU A 159 -16.88 6.86 9.39
N ILE A 160 -17.73 7.07 10.40
CA ILE A 160 -17.32 7.10 11.81
C ILE A 160 -18.31 6.32 12.67
N SER A 161 -17.78 5.48 13.56
CA SER A 161 -18.54 4.84 14.62
C SER A 161 -17.66 4.53 15.81
N GLU A 162 -17.85 5.23 16.93
CA GLU A 162 -17.11 4.96 18.17
C GLU A 162 -17.44 3.56 18.72
N ALA A 163 -18.71 3.15 18.65
CA ALA A 163 -19.14 1.82 19.12
C ALA A 163 -18.44 0.69 18.37
N ALA A 164 -18.33 0.82 17.03
CA ALA A 164 -17.65 -0.17 16.19
C ALA A 164 -16.14 0.09 16.04
N ARG A 165 -15.60 1.15 16.66
CA ARG A 165 -14.21 1.61 16.49
C ARG A 165 -13.83 1.81 15.02
N ILE A 166 -14.75 2.41 14.27
CA ILE A 166 -14.58 2.80 12.87
C ILE A 166 -14.25 4.28 12.81
N ARG A 167 -13.23 4.65 12.05
CA ARG A 167 -12.82 6.03 11.78
C ARG A 167 -12.61 6.24 10.28
N SER A 168 -12.62 7.49 9.85
CA SER A 168 -12.16 7.86 8.50
C SER A 168 -10.69 8.22 8.54
N ILE A 169 -9.95 7.94 7.47
CA ILE A 169 -8.60 8.49 7.31
C ILE A 169 -8.61 10.03 7.26
N ALA A 170 -9.76 10.63 6.92
CA ALA A 170 -10.01 12.06 6.94
C ALA A 170 -10.02 12.66 8.37
N ASP A 171 -10.16 11.82 9.40
CA ASP A 171 -10.11 12.26 10.81
C ASP A 171 -8.69 12.63 11.25
N PHE A 172 -7.68 12.31 10.45
CA PHE A 172 -6.27 12.56 10.74
C PHE A 172 -5.70 13.66 9.83
N PRO A 173 -4.62 14.34 10.25
CA PRO A 173 -3.99 15.39 9.44
C PRO A 173 -3.69 14.93 8.00
N GLN A 174 -4.11 15.77 7.04
CA GLN A 174 -3.90 15.60 5.61
C GLN A 174 -3.02 16.71 5.03
N TYR A 175 -2.51 16.47 3.83
CA TYR A 175 -1.61 17.37 3.13
C TYR A 175 -2.14 17.60 1.71
N ASP A 176 -2.28 18.85 1.28
CA ASP A 176 -2.65 19.16 -0.10
C ASP A 176 -1.41 19.68 -0.86
N MET A 177 -1.24 19.24 -2.11
CA MET A 177 -0.12 19.64 -2.96
C MET A 177 -0.53 19.68 -4.43
N VAL A 178 -0.03 20.67 -5.17
CA VAL A 178 -0.08 20.67 -6.64
C VAL A 178 1.26 20.17 -7.15
N ILE A 179 1.25 19.12 -7.98
CA ILE A 179 2.45 18.56 -8.60
C ILE A 179 2.47 18.99 -10.06
N ASP A 180 3.47 19.80 -10.43
CA ASP A 180 3.80 20.08 -11.82
C ASP A 180 4.55 18.89 -12.42
N PHE A 181 3.87 18.08 -13.25
CA PHE A 181 4.49 16.94 -13.91
C PHE A 181 5.37 17.32 -15.12
N ALA A 182 5.42 18.59 -15.53
CA ALA A 182 6.50 19.06 -16.39
C ALA A 182 7.84 19.15 -15.62
N GLN A 183 7.79 19.33 -14.28
CA GLN A 183 8.96 19.45 -13.41
C GLN A 183 8.82 18.61 -12.11
N PRO A 184 8.59 17.28 -12.20
CA PRO A 184 8.22 16.46 -11.05
C PRO A 184 9.34 16.32 -10.00
N ALA A 185 10.59 16.60 -10.38
CA ALA A 185 11.73 16.63 -9.47
C ALA A 185 11.55 17.69 -8.36
N LEU A 186 10.86 18.79 -8.63
CA LEU A 186 10.60 19.84 -7.64
C LEU A 186 9.68 19.36 -6.51
N ALA A 187 8.72 18.46 -6.83
CA ALA A 187 7.82 17.90 -5.83
C ALA A 187 8.49 16.84 -4.91
N GLN A 188 9.58 16.20 -5.36
CA GLN A 188 10.23 15.13 -4.58
C GLN A 188 10.78 15.62 -3.24
N GLY A 189 11.31 16.85 -3.19
CA GLY A 189 11.80 17.45 -1.95
C GLY A 189 10.70 17.59 -0.91
N MET A 190 9.58 18.21 -1.29
CA MET A 190 8.42 18.40 -0.43
C MET A 190 7.79 17.07 0.02
N LEU A 191 7.63 16.11 -0.90
CA LEU A 191 7.16 14.76 -0.57
C LEU A 191 8.04 14.09 0.49
N GLY A 192 9.37 14.23 0.35
CA GLY A 192 10.35 13.73 1.31
C GLY A 192 10.26 14.44 2.67
N ASP A 193 10.12 15.76 2.68
CA ASP A 193 10.00 16.57 3.91
C ASP A 193 8.77 16.17 4.72
N ILE A 194 7.60 16.09 4.07
CA ILE A 194 6.36 15.67 4.70
C ILE A 194 6.50 14.24 5.26
N THR A 195 7.07 13.33 4.48
CA THR A 195 7.27 11.93 4.90
C THR A 195 8.20 11.83 6.10
N ARG A 196 9.29 12.62 6.15
CA ARG A 196 10.21 12.67 7.30
C ARG A 196 9.52 13.21 8.55
N ALA A 197 8.67 14.22 8.41
CA ALA A 197 7.90 14.74 9.52
C ALA A 197 6.95 13.68 10.09
N VAL A 198 6.26 12.93 9.22
CA VAL A 198 5.40 11.80 9.62
C VAL A 198 6.20 10.67 10.29
N GLU A 199 7.36 10.32 9.76
CA GLU A 199 8.22 9.29 10.35
C GLU A 199 8.75 9.70 11.72
N LEU A 200 9.12 10.98 11.89
CA LEU A 200 9.55 11.51 13.18
C LEU A 200 8.42 11.46 14.22
N ARG A 201 7.21 11.86 13.82
CA ARG A 201 6.04 11.89 14.69
C ARG A 201 4.77 11.62 13.90
N CYS A 202 4.22 10.42 14.08
CA CYS A 202 3.01 9.98 13.38
C CYS A 202 1.82 10.91 13.71
N PRO A 203 1.20 11.57 12.72
CA PRO A 203 0.08 12.47 12.96
C PRO A 203 -1.18 11.73 13.46
N ALA A 204 -1.46 10.52 12.96
CA ALA A 204 -2.58 9.71 13.46
C ALA A 204 -2.35 9.25 14.90
N GLY A 205 -1.14 8.80 15.23
CA GLY A 205 -0.79 8.45 16.60
C GLY A 205 -0.96 9.64 17.54
N LEU A 206 -0.46 10.81 17.15
CA LEU A 206 -0.57 12.04 17.94
C LEU A 206 -2.03 12.45 18.18
N ALA A 207 -2.86 12.39 17.13
CA ALA A 207 -4.30 12.66 17.23
C ALA A 207 -5.03 11.70 18.20
N LEU A 208 -4.50 10.49 18.36
CA LEU A 208 -4.99 9.46 19.28
C LEU A 208 -4.27 9.47 20.63
N GLY A 209 -3.50 10.52 20.93
CA GLY A 209 -2.83 10.72 22.22
C GLY A 209 -1.54 9.91 22.41
N ARG A 210 -0.92 9.42 21.33
CA ARG A 210 0.31 8.62 21.39
C ARG A 210 1.38 9.07 20.40
N GLU A 211 2.51 9.52 20.92
CA GLU A 211 3.68 9.81 20.10
C GLU A 211 4.39 8.53 19.65
N GLY A 212 5.00 8.59 18.47
CA GLY A 212 5.80 7.50 17.93
C GLY A 212 6.02 7.64 16.43
N VAL A 213 6.65 6.62 15.85
CA VAL A 213 7.06 6.61 14.44
C VAL A 213 5.84 6.38 13.53
N GLY A 214 5.72 7.17 12.47
CA GLY A 214 4.76 6.96 11.37
C GLY A 214 5.40 6.25 10.18
N GLU A 215 4.59 5.62 9.32
CA GLU A 215 5.11 4.86 8.17
C GLU A 215 5.45 5.77 6.98
N GLY A 216 4.60 6.76 6.69
CA GLY A 216 4.72 7.64 5.54
C GLY A 216 3.39 8.23 5.13
N VAL A 217 3.23 8.50 3.83
CA VAL A 217 2.04 9.17 3.27
C VAL A 217 1.56 8.44 2.02
N VAL A 218 0.25 8.28 1.89
CA VAL A 218 -0.42 7.86 0.65
C VAL A 218 -1.04 9.09 -0.01
N TRP A 219 -0.74 9.30 -1.28
CA TRP A 219 -1.18 10.43 -2.07
C TRP A 219 -2.21 10.00 -3.11
N ARG A 220 -3.32 10.73 -3.17
CA ARG A 220 -4.47 10.49 -4.04
C ARG A 220 -4.64 11.68 -4.97
N CYS A 221 -4.83 11.45 -6.28
CA CYS A 221 -5.10 12.54 -7.21
C CYS A 221 -6.56 13.02 -7.04
N LEU A 222 -6.75 14.33 -6.92
CA LEU A 222 -8.06 14.97 -6.78
C LEU A 222 -8.68 15.35 -8.13
N ASP A 223 -7.85 15.61 -9.14
CA ASP A 223 -8.31 16.00 -10.48
C ASP A 223 -8.71 14.79 -11.34
N GLU A 224 -8.06 13.64 -11.09
CA GLU A 224 -8.35 12.38 -11.77
C GLU A 224 -8.54 11.26 -10.74
N PRO A 225 -9.78 11.04 -10.27
CA PRO A 225 -10.07 10.00 -9.31
C PRO A 225 -9.82 8.63 -9.93
N GLY A 226 -8.79 7.93 -9.45
CA GLY A 226 -8.44 6.60 -9.93
C GLY A 226 -7.16 6.08 -9.30
N SER A 227 -7.11 4.75 -9.10
CA SER A 227 -5.97 4.12 -8.43
C SER A 227 -4.65 4.19 -9.20
N ASP A 228 -4.71 4.52 -10.50
CA ASP A 228 -3.53 4.66 -11.35
C ASP A 228 -2.61 5.82 -10.96
N TYR A 229 -3.16 6.81 -10.25
CA TYR A 229 -2.44 7.99 -9.77
C TYR A 229 -2.18 7.94 -8.27
N TRP A 230 -2.54 6.85 -7.60
CA TRP A 230 -2.23 6.69 -6.18
C TRP A 230 -0.78 6.27 -6.02
N PHE A 231 -0.06 7.00 -5.18
CA PHE A 231 1.30 6.64 -4.81
C PHE A 231 1.52 6.76 -3.32
N LYS A 232 2.54 6.05 -2.83
CA LYS A 232 2.97 6.11 -1.43
C LYS A 232 4.41 6.59 -1.36
N VAL A 233 4.72 7.33 -0.31
CA VAL A 233 6.10 7.69 0.06
C VAL A 233 6.30 7.25 1.50
N LYS A 234 7.32 6.43 1.76
CA LYS A 234 7.58 5.86 3.08
C LYS A 234 8.84 6.45 3.69
N GLY A 235 8.84 6.61 5.01
CA GLY A 235 10.03 7.00 5.77
C GLY A 235 11.13 5.95 5.65
N GLN A 236 12.38 6.34 5.93
CA GLN A 236 13.53 5.46 5.73
C GLN A 236 13.49 4.22 6.64
N LYS A 237 12.97 4.34 7.87
CA LYS A 237 12.80 3.22 8.82
C LYS A 237 11.77 2.21 8.33
N HIS A 238 10.87 2.62 7.43
CA HIS A 238 9.82 1.79 6.84
C HIS A 238 10.04 1.47 5.35
N SER A 239 11.15 1.95 4.78
CA SER A 239 11.56 1.61 3.42
C SER A 239 12.05 0.17 3.39
N ALA A 240 11.46 -0.64 2.51
CA ALA A 240 11.94 -1.99 2.23
C ALA A 240 13.30 -1.98 1.51
N SER A 241 13.66 -0.88 0.85
CA SER A 241 14.91 -0.73 0.11
C SER A 241 15.90 0.18 0.83
N ARG A 242 17.17 -0.19 0.80
CA ARG A 242 18.31 0.68 1.18
C ARG A 242 19.08 1.19 -0.03
N VAL A 243 18.59 0.94 -1.24
CA VAL A 243 19.25 1.35 -2.48
C VAL A 243 19.20 2.88 -2.62
N THR A 244 20.29 3.55 -2.28
CA THR A 244 20.55 4.93 -2.72
C THR A 244 21.29 4.85 -4.05
N LYS A 245 20.81 5.56 -5.10
CA LYS A 245 21.38 5.58 -6.47
C LYS A 245 22.84 5.09 -6.50
N LEU A 246 23.05 3.85 -6.96
CA LEU A 246 24.39 3.31 -7.14
C LEU A 246 25.16 4.25 -8.08
N ALA A 247 26.26 4.82 -7.61
CA ALA A 247 27.15 5.58 -8.49
C ALA A 247 27.63 4.67 -9.61
N ALA A 248 27.63 5.18 -10.84
CA ALA A 248 28.21 4.48 -11.98
C ALA A 248 29.74 4.42 -11.81
N VAL A 249 30.24 3.45 -11.05
CA VAL A 249 31.67 3.18 -10.94
C VAL A 249 31.92 1.77 -11.44
N SER A 250 32.86 1.61 -12.36
CA SER A 250 33.26 0.33 -12.92
C SER A 250 34.14 -0.43 -11.94
N VAL A 251 33.60 -1.51 -11.38
CA VAL A 251 34.33 -2.72 -10.99
C VAL A 251 33.39 -3.90 -11.33
N GLU A 252 33.97 -5.03 -11.72
CA GLU A 252 33.38 -6.22 -12.34
C GLU A 252 31.87 -6.50 -12.09
N LYS A 253 31.17 -6.92 -13.16
CA LYS A 253 29.70 -7.14 -13.23
C LYS A 253 29.12 -7.99 -12.08
N ILE A 254 29.93 -8.86 -11.48
CA ILE A 254 29.56 -9.71 -10.35
C ILE A 254 29.45 -8.91 -9.06
N ALA A 255 30.44 -8.06 -8.74
CA ALA A 255 30.44 -7.22 -7.53
C ALA A 255 29.24 -6.25 -7.52
N LYS A 256 28.92 -5.66 -8.68
CA LYS A 256 27.73 -4.81 -8.84
C LYS A 256 26.42 -5.55 -8.54
N THR A 257 26.34 -6.81 -8.97
CA THR A 257 25.14 -7.63 -8.75
C THR A 257 25.01 -7.99 -7.27
N SER A 258 26.09 -8.39 -6.60
CA SER A 258 26.06 -8.67 -5.16
C SER A 258 25.72 -7.44 -4.33
N ASP A 259 26.29 -6.28 -4.67
CA ASP A 259 26.05 -5.02 -3.95
C ASP A 259 24.60 -4.57 -4.11
N PHE A 260 24.08 -4.62 -5.35
CA PHE A 260 22.68 -4.34 -5.61
C PHE A 260 21.76 -5.27 -4.80
N VAL A 261 22.01 -6.58 -4.84
CA VAL A 261 21.19 -7.56 -4.11
C VAL A 261 21.27 -7.33 -2.60
N ALA A 262 22.44 -6.99 -2.05
CA ALA A 262 22.59 -6.72 -0.62
C ALA A 262 21.78 -5.49 -0.15
N MET A 263 21.69 -4.44 -0.97
CA MET A 263 20.90 -3.26 -0.65
C MET A 263 19.41 -3.43 -0.92
N ALA A 264 19.06 -4.16 -1.97
CA ALA A 264 17.68 -4.45 -2.33
C ALA A 264 17.06 -5.45 -1.34
N VAL A 265 17.73 -6.55 -1.02
CA VAL A 265 17.18 -7.59 -0.14
C VAL A 265 17.48 -7.26 1.33
N SER A 266 16.94 -6.14 1.80
CA SER A 266 17.16 -5.65 3.16
C SER A 266 16.40 -6.47 4.21
N GLU A 267 16.84 -6.39 5.48
CA GLU A 267 16.13 -6.99 6.63
C GLU A 267 14.66 -6.56 6.70
N ALA A 268 14.36 -5.30 6.39
CA ALA A 268 13.01 -4.77 6.41
C ALA A 268 12.12 -5.44 5.34
N ARG A 269 12.66 -5.64 4.11
CA ARG A 269 11.96 -6.33 3.03
C ARG A 269 11.72 -7.80 3.36
N LEU A 270 12.73 -8.47 3.93
CA LEU A 270 12.62 -9.86 4.38
C LEU A 270 11.59 -10.03 5.50
N SER A 271 11.62 -9.15 6.49
CA SER A 271 10.63 -9.13 7.59
C SER A 271 9.21 -8.89 7.07
N GLN A 272 9.03 -7.97 6.12
CA GLN A 272 7.72 -7.73 5.47
C GLN A 272 7.23 -8.97 4.70
N GLY A 273 8.12 -9.63 3.94
CA GLY A 273 7.78 -10.85 3.22
C GLY A 273 7.38 -11.99 4.14
N LEU A 274 8.07 -12.14 5.27
CA LEU A 274 7.74 -13.17 6.27
C LEU A 274 6.40 -12.87 6.94
N HIS A 275 6.16 -11.60 7.29
CA HIS A 275 4.88 -11.16 7.82
C HIS A 275 3.73 -11.44 6.84
N ASN A 276 3.93 -11.14 5.55
CA ASN A 276 2.95 -11.44 4.51
C ASN A 276 2.70 -12.95 4.37
N LEU A 277 3.75 -13.78 4.39
CA LEU A 277 3.61 -15.24 4.33
C LEU A 277 2.72 -15.77 5.47
N ILE A 278 3.06 -15.42 6.70
CA ILE A 278 2.43 -16.00 7.90
C ILE A 278 1.05 -15.41 8.16
N HIS A 279 0.91 -14.09 8.07
CA HIS A 279 -0.28 -13.39 8.56
C HIS A 279 -1.27 -13.03 7.45
N GLU A 280 -0.79 -12.71 6.25
CA GLU A 280 -1.65 -12.32 5.14
C GLU A 280 -2.04 -13.53 4.28
N GLN A 281 -1.07 -14.38 3.93
CA GLN A 281 -1.30 -15.60 3.15
C GLN A 281 -1.64 -16.83 4.00
N ARG A 282 -1.50 -16.76 5.33
CA ARG A 282 -1.73 -17.88 6.27
C ARG A 282 -0.92 -19.14 5.93
N LYS A 283 0.27 -18.96 5.36
CA LYS A 283 1.16 -20.07 5.01
C LYS A 283 2.09 -20.41 6.17
N PRO A 284 2.43 -21.71 6.33
CA PRO A 284 3.24 -22.14 7.46
C PRO A 284 4.66 -21.55 7.38
N PHE A 285 5.17 -21.14 8.53
CA PHE A 285 6.58 -20.79 8.68
C PHE A 285 7.42 -22.06 8.88
N ASP A 286 7.59 -22.81 7.80
CA ASP A 286 8.43 -23.99 7.71
C ASP A 286 9.04 -24.11 6.30
N MET A 287 9.66 -25.26 6.01
CA MET A 287 10.26 -25.50 4.70
C MET A 287 9.26 -25.51 3.53
N SER A 288 7.98 -25.77 3.78
CA SER A 288 6.93 -25.75 2.74
C SER A 288 6.54 -24.33 2.34
N GLY A 289 6.55 -23.37 3.28
CA GLY A 289 6.29 -21.95 3.00
C GLY A 289 7.45 -21.19 2.34
N MET A 290 8.66 -21.75 2.36
CA MET A 290 9.88 -21.08 1.90
C MET A 290 9.82 -20.65 0.43
N ALA A 291 9.25 -21.48 -0.45
CA ALA A 291 9.16 -21.16 -1.88
C ALA A 291 8.26 -19.95 -2.14
N ASP A 292 7.17 -19.81 -1.39
CA ASP A 292 6.24 -18.69 -1.48
C ASP A 292 6.87 -17.40 -0.95
N PHE A 293 7.60 -17.49 0.17
CA PHE A 293 8.39 -16.37 0.69
C PHE A 293 9.40 -15.86 -0.33
N ILE A 294 10.21 -16.76 -0.91
CA ILE A 294 11.20 -16.40 -1.93
C ILE A 294 10.52 -15.75 -3.13
N ARG A 295 9.40 -16.30 -3.60
CA ARG A 295 8.65 -15.74 -4.73
C ARG A 295 8.16 -14.32 -4.43
N TRP A 296 7.65 -14.10 -3.22
CA TRP A 296 7.23 -12.77 -2.78
C TRP A 296 8.40 -11.78 -2.77
N VAL A 297 9.53 -12.13 -2.16
CA VAL A 297 10.70 -11.25 -2.07
C VAL A 297 11.27 -10.92 -3.44
N VAL A 298 11.41 -11.92 -4.33
CA VAL A 298 11.86 -11.70 -5.71
C VAL A 298 10.90 -10.77 -6.44
N GLY A 299 9.59 -11.03 -6.36
CA GLY A 299 8.57 -10.18 -6.99
C GLY A 299 8.61 -8.73 -6.49
N ASP A 300 8.75 -8.54 -5.18
CA ASP A 300 8.85 -7.22 -4.56
C ASP A 300 10.09 -6.46 -5.04
N VAL A 301 11.27 -7.10 -5.09
CA VAL A 301 12.49 -6.47 -5.62
C VAL A 301 12.33 -6.08 -7.09
N MET A 302 11.83 -6.99 -7.94
CA MET A 302 11.67 -6.69 -9.37
C MET A 302 10.72 -5.51 -9.61
N LYS A 303 9.68 -5.38 -8.78
CA LYS A 303 8.71 -4.29 -8.86
C LYS A 303 9.25 -2.98 -8.30
N GLU A 304 9.80 -3.02 -7.09
CA GLU A 304 10.20 -1.83 -6.34
C GLU A 304 11.56 -1.26 -6.80
N GLU A 305 12.41 -2.05 -7.45
CA GLU A 305 13.74 -1.63 -7.94
C GLU A 305 13.87 -1.56 -9.47
N ALA A 306 12.76 -1.64 -10.22
CA ALA A 306 12.76 -1.72 -11.68
C ALA A 306 13.64 -0.65 -12.35
N ASP A 307 13.58 0.60 -11.88
CA ASP A 307 14.38 1.70 -12.42
C ASP A 307 15.87 1.54 -12.12
N THR A 308 16.24 1.11 -10.91
CA THR A 308 17.64 0.84 -10.56
C THR A 308 18.19 -0.29 -11.42
N ILE A 309 17.38 -1.33 -11.64
CA ILE A 309 17.71 -2.46 -12.49
C ILE A 309 18.01 -1.97 -13.92
N ALA A 310 17.10 -1.17 -14.49
CA ALA A 310 17.23 -0.61 -15.83
C ALA A 310 18.42 0.36 -15.96
N ALA A 311 18.54 1.33 -15.04
CA ALA A 311 19.56 2.37 -15.08
C ALA A 311 21.00 1.83 -14.95
N ASN A 312 21.16 0.69 -14.25
CA ASN A 312 22.45 0.02 -14.11
C ASN A 312 22.69 -1.09 -15.14
N GLY A 313 21.74 -1.30 -16.08
CA GLY A 313 21.85 -2.32 -17.12
C GLY A 313 21.88 -3.75 -16.59
N PHE A 314 21.25 -4.00 -15.43
CA PHE A 314 21.10 -5.35 -14.91
C PHE A 314 20.11 -6.13 -15.79
N ASP A 315 20.39 -7.41 -16.05
CA ASP A 315 19.44 -8.31 -16.71
C ASP A 315 18.47 -8.85 -15.66
N PRO A 316 17.17 -8.48 -15.68
CA PRO A 316 16.22 -8.91 -14.66
C PRO A 316 16.13 -10.44 -14.54
N ARG A 317 16.35 -11.15 -15.65
CA ARG A 317 16.33 -12.63 -15.68
C ARG A 317 17.49 -13.24 -14.89
N LYS A 318 18.58 -12.51 -14.71
CA LYS A 318 19.78 -12.95 -13.96
C LYS A 318 19.76 -12.52 -12.49
N LEU A 319 18.81 -11.68 -12.09
CA LEU A 319 18.70 -11.21 -10.70
C LEU A 319 17.86 -12.13 -9.81
N GLY A 320 16.97 -12.94 -10.38
CA GLY A 320 16.08 -13.82 -9.62
C GLY A 320 16.83 -14.82 -8.72
N GLU A 321 17.82 -15.52 -9.26
CA GLU A 321 18.63 -16.50 -8.51
C GLU A 321 19.42 -15.87 -7.35
N PRO A 322 20.22 -14.80 -7.52
CA PRO A 322 20.98 -14.23 -6.41
C PRO A 322 20.09 -13.62 -5.33
N ILE A 323 18.94 -13.02 -5.68
CA ILE A 323 17.95 -12.55 -4.71
C ILE A 323 17.38 -13.71 -3.92
N ALA A 324 16.95 -14.77 -4.61
CA ALA A 324 16.40 -15.97 -3.99
C ALA A 324 17.40 -16.64 -3.04
N ALA A 325 18.69 -16.64 -3.39
CA ALA A 325 19.74 -17.19 -2.54
C ALA A 325 19.89 -16.42 -1.21
N VAL A 326 19.84 -15.09 -1.22
CA VAL A 326 19.86 -14.26 0.00
C VAL A 326 18.60 -14.49 0.84
N ALA A 327 17.43 -14.43 0.21
CA ALA A 327 16.15 -14.65 0.89
C ALA A 327 16.08 -16.03 1.55
N ARG A 328 16.49 -17.08 0.83
CA ARG A 328 16.55 -18.46 1.36
C ARG A 328 17.44 -18.56 2.59
N ARG A 329 18.67 -18.01 2.53
CA ARG A 329 19.62 -18.06 3.66
C ARG A 329 19.03 -17.40 4.90
N TRP A 330 18.43 -16.22 4.74
CA TRP A 330 17.79 -15.52 5.84
C TRP A 330 16.61 -16.31 6.42
N TYR A 331 15.73 -16.85 5.57
CA TYR A 331 14.57 -17.63 6.01
C TYR A 331 14.98 -18.88 6.82
N CYS A 332 16.00 -19.60 6.36
CA CYS A 332 16.55 -20.74 7.09
C CYS A 332 17.18 -20.34 8.43
N ALA A 333 17.84 -19.17 8.51
CA ALA A 333 18.38 -18.66 9.77
C ALA A 333 17.25 -18.34 10.77
N GLN A 334 16.19 -17.66 10.32
CA GLN A 334 15.02 -17.38 11.16
C GLN A 334 14.32 -18.66 11.64
N LEU A 335 14.25 -19.70 10.80
CA LEU A 335 13.73 -21.01 11.22
C LEU A 335 14.60 -21.71 12.27
N ALA A 336 15.91 -21.53 12.19
CA ALA A 336 16.85 -22.11 13.15
C ALA A 336 16.80 -21.41 14.52
N ASP A 337 16.57 -20.10 14.51
CA ASP A 337 16.47 -19.25 15.71
C ASP A 337 15.06 -19.25 16.33
N ALA A 338 14.05 -19.75 15.61
CA ALA A 338 12.70 -19.89 16.16
C ALA A 338 12.69 -20.91 17.31
N PRO A 339 12.09 -20.58 18.47
CA PRO A 339 11.97 -21.53 19.56
C PRO A 339 11.23 -22.77 19.06
N ARG A 340 11.88 -23.94 19.16
CA ARG A 340 11.23 -25.22 18.87
C ARG A 340 10.11 -25.40 19.90
N SER A 341 8.87 -25.38 19.43
CA SER A 341 7.68 -25.69 20.20
C SER A 341 7.72 -27.10 20.77
#